data_AF-A0A2N2FSQ5-F1
#
_entry.id   AF-A0A2N2FSQ5-F1
#
_cell.length_a   1.000
_cell.length_b   1.000
_cell.length_c   1.000
_cell.angle_alpha   90.00
_cell.angle_beta   90.00
_cell.angle_gamma   90.00
#
_symmetry.space_group_name_H-M   'P 1'
#
loop_
_entity.id
_entity.type
_entity.pdbx_description
1 polymer ?
#
loop_
_entity_poly.entity_id
_entity_poly.type
_entity_poly.pdbx_seq_one_letter_code
_entity_poly.pdbx_strand_id
1 'polypeptide(L)' 'MLSKTSDFLKNVREELKNVTWPERKDVKASTVVVIALVIVSAVYFWIVDSALALLIRSMLN' A
#
# COMPACT_ATOMS: atom_id res chain seq x y z
N MET A 1 24.49 -28.45 13.43
CA MET A 1 23.27 -27.77 12.92
C MET A 1 23.29 -26.27 13.16
N LEU A 2 23.67 -25.80 14.35
CA LEU A 2 23.75 -24.36 14.69
C LEU A 2 24.69 -23.52 13.80
N SER A 3 25.81 -24.06 13.29
CA SER A 3 26.71 -23.29 12.41
C SER A 3 26.09 -22.99 11.05
N LYS A 4 25.34 -23.93 10.46
CA LYS A 4 24.67 -23.75 9.16
C LYS A 4 23.67 -22.58 9.19
N THR A 5 22.96 -22.39 10.30
CA THR A 5 22.01 -21.29 10.47
C THR A 5 22.73 -19.94 10.64
N SER A 6 23.87 -19.91 11.34
CA SER A 6 24.71 -18.71 11.46
C SER A 6 25.29 -18.28 10.10
N ASP A 7 25.76 -19.23 9.32
CA ASP A 7 26.31 -18.97 7.98
C ASP A 7 25.20 -18.52 7.02
N PHE A 8 23.99 -19.10 7.12
CA PHE A 8 22.82 -18.65 6.37
C PHE A 8 22.43 -17.19 6.68
N LEU A 9 22.40 -16.81 7.96
CA LEU A 9 22.12 -15.42 8.40
C LEU A 9 23.17 -14.43 7.90
N LYS A 10 24.45 -14.84 7.84
CA LYS A 10 25.53 -14.03 7.26
C LYS A 10 25.31 -13.80 5.76
N ASN A 11 25.00 -14.86 5.02
CA ASN A 11 24.76 -14.79 3.58
C ASN A 11 23.54 -13.92 3.27
N VAL A 12 22.43 -14.08 4.00
CA VAL A 12 21.24 -13.22 3.85
C VAL A 12 21.56 -11.76 4.13
N ARG A 13 22.38 -11.46 5.14
CA ARG A 13 22.81 -10.09 5.44
C ARG A 13 23.68 -9.49 4.34
N GLU A 14 24.52 -10.30 3.68
CA GLU A 14 25.31 -9.87 2.54
C GLU A 14 24.44 -9.59 1.31
N GLU A 15 23.45 -10.45 1.05
CA GLU A 15 22.53 -10.30 -0.09
C GLU A 15 21.58 -9.10 0.09
N LEU A 16 21.14 -8.84 1.32
CA LEU A 16 20.37 -7.64 1.66
C LEU A 16 21.14 -6.34 1.43
N LYS A 17 22.49 -6.35 1.45
CA LYS A 17 23.29 -5.16 1.09
C LYS A 17 23.33 -4.90 -0.41
N ASN A 18 23.12 -5.93 -1.22
CA ASN A 18 23.05 -5.81 -2.68
C ASN A 18 21.66 -5.38 -3.17
N VAL A 19 20.71 -5.14 -2.25
CA VAL A 19 19.40 -4.58 -2.60
C VAL A 19 19.58 -3.13 -3.02
N THR A 20 19.39 -2.90 -4.31
CA THR A 20 19.37 -1.58 -4.92
C THR A 20 18.09 -0.85 -4.53
N TRP A 21 18.18 -0.03 -3.49
CA TRP A 21 17.06 0.83 -3.12
C TRP A 21 16.81 1.90 -4.19
N PRO A 22 15.54 2.13 -4.56
CA PRO A 22 15.19 3.14 -5.54
C PRO A 22 15.56 4.54 -5.05
N GLU A 23 15.84 5.43 -5.99
CA GLU A 23 16.19 6.82 -5.69
C GLU A 23 14.98 7.53 -5.06
N ARG A 24 15.23 8.45 -4.10
CA ARG A 24 14.17 9.13 -3.33
C ARG A 24 13.13 9.84 -4.22
N LYS A 25 13.49 10.19 -5.46
CA LYS A 25 12.60 10.80 -6.44
C LYS A 25 11.53 9.84 -6.96
N ASP A 26 11.88 8.57 -7.18
CA ASP A 26 10.96 7.56 -7.73
C ASP A 26 9.96 7.10 -6.66
N VAL A 27 10.42 7.03 -5.41
CA VAL A 27 9.57 6.77 -4.24
C VAL A 27 8.52 7.87 -4.09
N LYS A 28 8.92 9.15 -4.16
CA LYS A 28 8.00 10.28 -4.08
C LYS A 28 6.99 10.29 -5.23
N ALA A 29 7.44 10.05 -6.45
CA ALA A 29 6.56 9.98 -7.61
C ALA A 29 5.50 8.88 -7.44
N SER A 30 5.92 7.69 -6.99
CA SER A 30 5.03 6.56 -6.74
C SER A 30 4.02 6.85 -5.61
N THR A 31 4.46 7.50 -4.51
CA THR A 31 3.57 7.90 -3.41
C THR A 31 2.52 8.92 -3.85
N VAL A 32 2.88 9.90 -4.69
CA VAL A 32 1.92 10.90 -5.20
C VAL A 32 0.82 10.25 -6.04
N VAL A 33 1.17 9.30 -6.89
CA VAL A 33 0.19 8.55 -7.69
C VAL A 33 -0.77 7.76 -6.79
N VAL A 34 -0.24 7.08 -5.76
CA VAL A 34 -1.06 6.35 -4.79
C VAL A 34 -2.00 7.29 -4.03
N ILE A 35 -1.53 8.45 -3.58
CA ILE A 35 -2.37 9.44 -2.90
C ILE A 35 -3.51 9.91 -3.81
N ALA A 36 -3.21 10.22 -5.08
CA ALA A 36 -4.24 10.61 -6.04
C ALA A 36 -5.31 9.51 -6.22
N LEU A 37 -4.88 8.25 -6.34
CA LEU A 37 -5.79 7.11 -6.45
C LEU A 37 -6.67 6.93 -5.20
N VAL A 38 -6.10 7.13 -4.01
CA VAL A 38 -6.83 7.06 -2.73
C VAL A 38 -7.89 8.16 -2.66
N ILE A 39 -7.56 9.39 -3.06
CA ILE A 39 -8.52 10.50 -3.07
C ILE A 39 -9.69 10.20 -4.01
N VAL A 40 -9.41 9.72 -5.23
CA VAL A 40 -10.45 9.34 -6.19
C VAL A 40 -11.35 8.24 -5.63
N SER A 41 -10.75 7.20 -5.04
CA SER A 41 -11.49 6.10 -4.41
C SER A 41 -12.36 6.58 -3.25
N ALA A 42 -11.86 7.49 -2.42
CA ALA A 42 -12.59 8.06 -1.30
C ALA A 42 -13.83 8.85 -1.75
N VAL A 43 -13.69 9.66 -2.81
CA VAL A 43 -14.82 10.39 -3.40
C VAL A 43 -15.85 9.42 -3.96
N TYR A 44 -15.41 8.37 -4.65
CA TYR A 44 -16.31 7.34 -5.20
C TYR A 44 -17.13 6.66 -4.10
N PHE A 45 -16.48 6.18 -3.03
CA PHE A 45 -17.20 5.55 -1.91
C PHE A 45 -18.15 6.51 -1.23
N TRP A 46 -17.75 7.76 -1.02
CA TRP A 46 -18.64 8.77 -0.42
C TRP A 46 -19.93 8.98 -1.23
N ILE A 47 -19.84 9.01 -2.56
CA ILE A 47 -21.01 9.12 -3.45
C ILE A 47 -21.89 7.87 -3.33
N VAL A 48 -21.29 6.68 -3.41
CA VAL A 48 -22.01 5.40 -3.36
C VAL A 48 -22.72 5.24 -2.01
N ASP A 49 -22.04 5.48 -0.90
CA ASP A 49 -22.59 5.36 0.44
C ASP A 49 -23.74 6.36 0.66
N SER A 50 -23.58 7.59 0.16
CA SER A 50 -24.64 8.61 0.24
C SER A 50 -25.87 8.22 -0.59
N ALA A 51 -25.67 7.69 -1.79
CA ALA A 51 -26.75 7.22 -2.65
C ALA A 51 -27.48 6.02 -2.04
N LEU A 52 -26.73 5.05 -1.48
CA LEU A 52 -27.31 3.91 -0.77
C LEU A 52 -28.07 4.34 0.48
N ALA A 53 -27.52 5.27 1.26
CA ALA A 53 -28.19 5.80 2.46
C ALA A 53 -29.51 6.50 2.12
N LEU A 54 -29.56 7.25 1.00
CA LEU A 54 -30.78 7.86 0.49
C LEU A 54 -31.81 6.81 0.04
N LEU A 55 -31.39 5.77 -0.69
CA LEU A 55 -32.25 4.68 -1.12
C LEU A 55 -32.84 3.92 0.07
N ILE A 56 -32.03 3.58 1.07
CA ILE A 56 -32.48 2.90 2.29
C ILE A 56 -33.48 3.76 3.05
N ARG A 57 -33.21 5.07 3.21
CA ARG A 57 -34.15 6.02 3.84
C ARG A 57 -35.47 6.11 3.08
N SER A 58 -35.44 6.07 1.75
CA SER A 58 -36.65 6.10 0.92
C SER A 58 -37.44 4.80 0.97
N MET A 59 -36.81 3.66 1.25
CA MET A 59 -37.49 2.35 1.37
C MET A 59 -38.08 2.14 2.77
N LEU A 60 -37.48 2.74 3.80
CA LEU A 60 -37.94 2.63 5.19
C LEU A 60 -39.13 3.57 5.50
N ASN A 61 -39.41 4.52 4.60
CA ASN A 61 -40.49 5.49 4.72
C ASN A 61 -41.67 5.10 3.82
#